data_AF-A0A2A4U8Q8-F1
#
_entry.id   AF-A0A2A4U8Q8-F1
#
_cell.length_a   1.000
_cell.length_b   1.000
_cell.length_c   1.000
_cell.angle_alpha   90.00
_cell.angle_beta   90.00
_cell.angle_gamma   90.00
#
_symmetry.space_group_name_H-M   'P 1'
#
loop_
_entity.id
_entity.type
_entity.pdbx_description
1 polymer ?
#
loop_
_entity_poly.entity_id
_entity_poly.type
_entity_poly.pdbx_seq_one_letter_code
_entity_poly.pdbx_strand_id
1 'polypeptide(L)'
;MKILQDHKLTMIAGFVLTAIIVAIAAATGGNVPSIFDGARWLHVLSGILWIGLLYYFNFVQVPSMGGFSADSKAELFKEDSIVRRALHWFRMGANLTLVFGIVLFYGMATGEIDGGTPGWDIRIGALLAIIMWANVMFIIWPNQKKVIGMVEATADEKAAAGKKALMASRINTLLSIPMLLLMIASAHFRMFS
;
A
#
# COMPACT_ATOMS: atom_id res chain seq x y z
N MET A 1 -15.28 2.53 -27.28
CA MET A 1 -15.16 3.58 -26.25
C MET A 1 -13.69 3.80 -25.91
N LYS A 2 -13.06 4.87 -26.38
CA LYS A 2 -11.62 5.14 -26.16
C LYS A 2 -11.23 5.22 -24.67
N ILE A 3 -12.14 5.70 -23.82
CA ILE A 3 -11.90 5.89 -22.38
C ILE A 3 -11.61 4.58 -21.63
N LEU A 4 -12.26 3.47 -22.02
CA LEU A 4 -12.07 2.15 -21.39
C LEU A 4 -10.95 1.33 -22.03
N GLN A 5 -10.43 1.76 -23.18
CA GLN A 5 -9.33 1.10 -23.88
C GLN A 5 -7.96 1.65 -23.45
N ASP A 6 -7.92 2.86 -22.89
CA ASP A 6 -6.72 3.48 -22.34
C ASP A 6 -6.77 3.48 -20.81
N HIS A 7 -5.80 2.84 -20.18
CA HIS A 7 -5.78 2.67 -18.73
C HIS A 7 -5.67 4.02 -17.98
N LYS A 8 -4.95 5.00 -18.54
CA LYS A 8 -4.76 6.31 -17.90
C LYS A 8 -6.06 7.09 -17.98
N LEU A 9 -6.72 7.07 -19.14
CA LEU A 9 -8.03 7.69 -19.29
C LEU A 9 -9.07 7.05 -18.37
N THR A 10 -9.06 5.72 -18.22
CA THR A 10 -9.95 5.03 -17.28
C THR A 10 -9.70 5.47 -15.84
N MET A 11 -8.43 5.54 -15.41
CA MET A 11 -8.08 6.01 -14.06
C MET A 11 -8.52 7.46 -13.82
N ILE A 12 -8.23 8.36 -14.77
CA ILE A 12 -8.63 9.77 -14.69
C ILE A 12 -10.15 9.90 -14.63
N ALA A 13 -10.87 9.12 -15.44
CA ALA A 13 -12.33 9.11 -15.44
C ALA A 13 -12.90 8.74 -14.06
N GLY A 14 -12.27 7.82 -13.33
CA GLY A 14 -12.66 7.49 -11.97
C GLY A 14 -12.59 8.68 -11.01
N PHE A 15 -11.49 9.45 -11.03
CA PHE A 15 -11.36 10.65 -10.19
C PHE A 15 -12.32 11.76 -10.61
N VAL A 16 -12.53 11.95 -11.91
CA VAL A 16 -13.51 12.92 -12.44
C VAL A 16 -14.92 12.55 -12.00
N LEU A 17 -15.29 11.27 -12.08
CA LEU A 17 -16.59 10.79 -11.61
C LEU A 17 -16.77 11.06 -10.11
N THR A 18 -15.75 10.79 -9.29
CA THR A 18 -15.79 11.13 -7.85
C THR A 18 -16.01 12.63 -7.64
N ALA A 19 -15.32 13.50 -8.38
CA ALA A 19 -15.51 14.95 -8.28
C ALA A 19 -16.92 15.40 -8.68
N ILE A 20 -17.49 14.79 -9.73
CA ILE A 20 -18.87 15.05 -10.15
C ILE A 20 -19.86 14.64 -9.05
N ILE A 21 -19.68 13.48 -8.42
CA ILE A 21 -20.54 13.02 -7.32
C ILE A 21 -20.51 14.01 -6.15
N VAL A 22 -19.31 14.49 -5.77
CA VAL A 22 -19.17 15.50 -4.71
C VAL A 22 -19.84 16.83 -5.11
N ALA A 23 -19.68 17.26 -6.36
CA ALA A 23 -20.32 18.49 -6.85
C ALA A 23 -21.85 18.38 -6.87
N ILE A 24 -22.40 17.22 -7.24
CA ILE A 24 -23.84 16.95 -7.16
C ILE A 24 -24.31 17.01 -5.71
N ALA A 25 -23.61 16.34 -4.79
CA ALA A 25 -23.96 16.38 -3.37
C ALA A 25 -24.00 17.83 -2.85
N ALA A 26 -23.01 18.66 -3.20
CA ALA A 26 -22.98 20.08 -2.86
C ALA A 26 -24.20 20.84 -3.44
N ALA A 27 -24.48 20.63 -4.73
CA ALA A 27 -25.57 21.31 -5.44
C ALA A 27 -26.97 20.92 -4.91
N THR A 28 -27.12 19.73 -4.35
CA THR A 28 -28.38 19.25 -3.77
C THR A 28 -28.51 19.49 -2.26
N GLY A 29 -27.59 20.26 -1.66
CA GLY A 29 -27.58 20.53 -0.21
C GLY A 29 -27.18 19.35 0.66
N GLY A 30 -26.49 18.35 0.09
CA GLY A 30 -25.92 17.22 0.81
C GLY A 30 -24.57 17.54 1.46
N ASN A 31 -24.06 16.60 2.25
CA ASN A 31 -22.76 16.72 2.89
C ASN A 31 -21.62 16.53 1.89
N VAL A 32 -20.59 17.37 1.99
CA VAL A 32 -19.36 17.26 1.19
C VAL A 32 -18.18 16.79 2.06
N PRO A 33 -17.25 15.98 1.52
CA PRO A 33 -16.08 15.53 2.28
C PRO A 33 -15.23 16.71 2.75
N SER A 34 -14.83 16.69 4.03
CA SER A 34 -13.77 17.57 4.52
C SER A 34 -12.40 17.15 3.96
N ILE A 35 -11.36 17.94 4.24
CA ILE A 35 -9.99 17.57 3.90
C ILE A 35 -9.56 16.25 4.58
N PHE A 36 -10.04 15.99 5.80
CA PHE A 36 -9.75 14.74 6.52
C PHE A 36 -10.50 13.55 5.94
N ASP A 37 -11.72 13.75 5.44
CA ASP A 37 -12.44 12.69 4.74
C ASP A 37 -11.77 12.35 3.40
N GLY A 38 -11.29 13.37 2.68
CA GLY A 38 -10.45 13.18 1.49
C GLY A 38 -9.14 12.44 1.81
N ALA A 39 -8.46 12.82 2.88
CA ALA A 39 -7.25 12.12 3.35
C ALA A 39 -7.55 10.66 3.73
N ARG A 40 -8.69 10.40 4.38
CA ARG A 40 -9.14 9.04 4.74
C ARG A 40 -9.40 8.20 3.52
N TRP A 41 -10.10 8.76 2.53
CA TRP A 41 -10.34 8.09 1.25
C TRP A 41 -9.04 7.74 0.53
N LEU A 42 -8.10 8.69 0.43
CA LEU A 42 -6.79 8.46 -0.19
C LEU A 42 -5.93 7.47 0.61
N HIS A 43 -5.98 7.50 1.94
CA HIS A 43 -5.32 6.54 2.81
C HIS A 43 -5.78 5.11 2.52
N VAL A 44 -7.10 4.90 2.41
CA VAL A 44 -7.69 3.60 2.10
C VAL A 44 -7.29 3.14 0.70
N LEU A 45 -7.39 4.01 -0.31
CA LEU A 45 -6.98 3.68 -1.69
C LEU A 45 -5.51 3.29 -1.77
N SER A 46 -4.61 4.04 -1.14
CA SER A 46 -3.19 3.69 -1.10
C SER A 46 -2.92 2.43 -0.27
N GLY A 47 -3.70 2.19 0.78
CA GLY A 47 -3.62 1.00 1.62
C GLY A 47 -3.99 -0.26 0.85
N ILE A 48 -5.05 -0.20 0.04
CA ILE A 48 -5.45 -1.27 -0.88
C ILE A 48 -4.32 -1.55 -1.87
N LEU A 49 -3.72 -0.52 -2.47
CA LEU A 49 -2.61 -0.69 -3.39
C LEU A 49 -1.41 -1.35 -2.70
N TRP A 50 -1.06 -0.89 -1.50
CA TRP A 50 0.08 -1.41 -0.74
C TRP A 50 -0.11 -2.86 -0.32
N ILE A 51 -1.18 -3.16 0.41
CA ILE A 51 -1.43 -4.49 0.95
C ILE A 51 -1.86 -5.47 -0.15
N GLY A 52 -2.59 -5.00 -1.17
CA GLY A 52 -2.92 -5.79 -2.35
C GLY A 52 -1.67 -6.26 -3.08
N LEU A 53 -0.68 -5.39 -3.28
CA LEU A 53 0.61 -5.79 -3.88
C LEU A 53 1.45 -6.67 -2.96
N LEU A 54 1.40 -6.45 -1.64
CA LEU A 54 2.02 -7.35 -0.66
C LEU A 54 1.51 -8.79 -0.80
N TYR A 55 0.18 -8.94 -0.89
CA TYR A 55 -0.48 -10.24 -1.06
C TYR A 55 -0.22 -10.82 -2.44
N TYR A 56 -0.24 -10.01 -3.50
CA TYR A 56 0.19 -10.45 -4.83
C TYR A 56 1.60 -11.05 -4.79
N PHE A 57 2.57 -10.41 -4.13
CA PHE A 57 3.91 -10.97 -4.03
C PHE A 57 3.96 -12.29 -3.27
N ASN A 58 3.28 -12.41 -2.14
CA ASN A 58 3.41 -13.57 -1.25
C ASN A 58 2.52 -14.75 -1.65
N PHE A 59 1.35 -14.50 -2.23
CA PHE A 59 0.39 -15.54 -2.59
C PHE A 59 0.42 -15.92 -4.07
N VAL A 60 0.87 -15.01 -4.95
CA VAL A 60 0.87 -15.24 -6.40
C VAL A 60 2.29 -15.30 -6.93
N GLN A 61 3.00 -14.16 -6.96
CA GLN A 61 4.25 -14.04 -7.69
C GLN A 61 5.34 -15.00 -7.18
N VAL A 62 5.67 -14.95 -5.89
CA VAL A 62 6.77 -15.76 -5.32
C VAL A 62 6.50 -17.26 -5.43
N PRO A 63 5.31 -17.79 -5.06
CA PRO A 63 4.99 -19.20 -5.28
C PRO A 63 5.12 -19.64 -6.74
N SER A 64 4.72 -18.80 -7.70
CA SER A 64 4.84 -19.11 -9.13
C SER A 64 6.28 -19.17 -9.64
N MET A 65 7.26 -18.56 -8.95
CA MET A 65 8.65 -18.52 -9.41
C MET A 65 9.30 -19.91 -9.51
N GLY A 66 8.81 -20.91 -8.78
CA GLY A 66 9.33 -22.28 -8.86
C GLY A 66 9.17 -22.92 -10.24
N GLY A 67 8.13 -22.53 -10.99
CA GLY A 67 7.80 -23.12 -12.30
C GLY A 67 8.47 -22.44 -13.50
N PHE A 68 9.20 -21.34 -13.31
CA PHE A 68 9.82 -20.60 -14.42
C PHE A 68 11.27 -21.02 -14.68
N SER A 69 11.66 -21.07 -15.96
CA SER A 69 13.05 -21.22 -16.41
C SER A 69 13.90 -19.99 -16.03
N ALA A 70 15.22 -20.09 -16.16
CA ALA A 70 16.13 -18.97 -15.91
C ALA A 70 15.84 -17.78 -16.84
N ASP A 71 15.59 -18.03 -18.13
CA ASP A 71 15.30 -17.01 -19.12
C ASP A 71 13.97 -16.29 -18.84
N SER A 72 12.92 -17.04 -18.49
CA SER A 72 11.63 -16.46 -18.11
C SER A 72 11.76 -15.58 -16.86
N LYS A 73 12.59 -15.99 -15.89
CA LYS A 73 12.88 -15.17 -14.71
C LYS A 73 13.62 -13.90 -15.08
N ALA A 74 14.63 -13.98 -15.94
CA ALA A 74 15.37 -12.80 -16.40
C ALA A 74 14.42 -11.77 -17.06
N GLU A 75 13.48 -12.24 -17.89
CA GLU A 75 12.47 -11.36 -18.50
C GLU A 75 11.53 -10.72 -17.45
N LEU A 76 11.13 -11.47 -16.43
CA LEU A 76 10.29 -10.96 -15.34
C LEU A 76 10.98 -9.88 -14.50
N PHE A 77 12.30 -9.75 -14.52
CA PHE A 77 13.05 -8.75 -13.74
C PHE A 77 13.66 -7.60 -14.57
N LYS A 78 13.45 -7.59 -15.90
CA LYS A 78 13.91 -6.50 -16.79
C LYS A 78 13.34 -5.13 -16.41
N GLU A 79 13.91 -4.06 -16.94
CA GLU A 79 13.59 -2.68 -16.54
C GLU A 79 12.09 -2.35 -16.64
N ASP A 80 11.48 -2.72 -17.76
CA ASP A 80 10.05 -2.55 -18.00
C ASP A 80 9.24 -3.81 -17.65
N SER A 81 9.65 -4.56 -16.63
CA SER A 81 8.92 -5.76 -16.24
C SER A 81 7.73 -5.46 -15.34
N ILE A 82 6.80 -6.42 -15.30
CA ILE A 82 5.69 -6.42 -14.34
C ILE A 82 6.19 -6.36 -12.89
N VAL A 83 7.30 -7.04 -12.57
CA VAL A 83 7.84 -7.09 -11.20
C VAL A 83 8.36 -5.73 -10.77
N ARG A 84 9.12 -5.03 -11.61
CA ARG A 84 9.63 -3.69 -11.28
C ARG A 84 8.50 -2.67 -11.15
N ARG A 85 7.47 -2.75 -12.02
CA ARG A 85 6.25 -1.94 -11.89
C ARG A 85 5.50 -2.22 -10.59
N ALA A 86 5.33 -3.49 -10.24
CA ALA A 86 4.70 -3.88 -8.97
C ALA A 86 5.50 -3.38 -7.77
N LEU A 87 6.83 -3.50 -7.77
CA LEU A 87 7.69 -3.00 -6.69
C LEU A 87 7.63 -1.47 -6.54
N HIS A 88 7.57 -0.75 -7.67
CA HIS A 88 7.40 0.70 -7.68
C HIS A 88 6.10 1.10 -6.98
N TRP A 89 4.96 0.54 -7.43
CA TRP A 89 3.65 0.87 -6.87
C TRP A 89 3.47 0.36 -5.44
N PHE A 90 4.08 -0.77 -5.08
CA PHE A 90 4.10 -1.27 -3.70
C PHE A 90 4.76 -0.26 -2.75
N ARG A 91 5.91 0.30 -3.16
CA ARG A 91 6.61 1.33 -2.40
C ARG A 91 5.83 2.64 -2.34
N MET A 92 5.24 3.07 -3.45
CA MET A 92 4.42 4.29 -3.50
C MET A 92 3.16 4.15 -2.64
N GLY A 93 2.45 3.03 -2.73
CA GLY A 93 1.31 2.70 -1.88
C GLY A 93 1.68 2.75 -0.40
N ALA A 94 2.81 2.15 -0.01
CA ALA A 94 3.29 2.20 1.38
C ALA A 94 3.52 3.64 1.87
N ASN A 95 4.22 4.46 1.08
CA ASN A 95 4.51 5.85 1.43
C ASN A 95 3.24 6.71 1.52
N LEU A 96 2.36 6.62 0.53
CA LEU A 96 1.10 7.38 0.51
C LEU A 96 0.20 6.97 1.69
N THR A 97 0.12 5.68 1.98
CA THR A 97 -0.65 5.18 3.13
C THR A 97 -0.10 5.78 4.43
N LEU A 98 1.22 5.76 4.63
CA LEU A 98 1.80 6.36 5.83
C LEU A 98 1.53 7.87 5.91
N VAL A 99 1.74 8.61 4.82
CA VAL A 99 1.54 10.07 4.78
C VAL A 99 0.11 10.44 5.14
N PHE A 100 -0.89 9.84 4.48
CA PHE A 100 -2.28 10.12 4.82
C PHE A 100 -2.65 9.59 6.21
N GLY A 101 -2.04 8.49 6.66
CA GLY A 101 -2.22 7.96 8.01
C GLY A 101 -1.74 8.94 9.08
N ILE A 102 -0.60 9.60 8.85
CA ILE A 102 -0.07 10.67 9.74
C ILE A 102 -1.03 11.87 9.76
N VAL A 103 -1.54 12.30 8.60
CA VAL A 103 -2.53 13.40 8.53
C VAL A 103 -3.78 13.08 9.35
N LEU A 104 -4.30 11.85 9.23
CA LEU A 104 -5.46 11.41 10.01
C LEU A 104 -5.15 11.30 11.49
N PHE A 105 -3.99 10.74 11.84
CA PHE A 105 -3.57 10.61 13.24
C PHE A 105 -3.41 11.98 13.90
N TYR A 106 -2.85 12.95 13.17
CA TYR A 106 -2.77 14.34 13.59
C TYR A 106 -4.15 14.95 13.80
N GLY A 107 -5.06 14.86 12.82
CA GLY A 107 -6.42 15.40 12.95
C GLY A 107 -7.21 14.81 14.12
N MET A 108 -7.02 13.51 14.42
CA MET A 108 -7.60 12.88 15.62
C MET A 108 -6.96 13.40 16.92
N ALA A 109 -5.66 13.68 16.93
CA ALA A 109 -4.94 14.18 18.11
C ALA A 109 -5.22 15.66 18.40
N THR A 110 -5.53 16.47 17.39
CA THR A 110 -5.88 17.89 17.50
C THR A 110 -7.37 18.14 17.72
N GLY A 111 -8.20 17.11 17.61
CA GLY A 111 -9.66 17.23 17.72
C GLY A 111 -10.35 17.77 16.45
N GLU A 112 -9.66 17.80 15.32
CA GLU A 112 -10.21 18.22 14.02
C GLU A 112 -11.03 17.10 13.34
N ILE A 113 -10.88 15.85 13.79
CA ILE A 113 -11.70 14.71 13.38
C ILE A 113 -12.63 14.33 14.54
N ASP A 114 -13.94 14.38 14.28
CA ASP A 114 -14.96 13.94 15.22
C ASP A 114 -14.74 12.47 15.65
N GLY A 115 -14.82 12.21 16.96
CA GLY A 115 -14.57 10.88 17.54
C GLY A 115 -13.48 10.82 18.61
N GLY A 116 -12.78 11.93 18.85
CA GLY A 116 -11.81 12.11 19.93
C GLY A 116 -10.44 11.47 19.68
N THR A 117 -9.60 11.51 20.72
CA THR A 117 -8.24 10.94 20.74
C THR A 117 -8.20 9.52 20.15
N PRO A 118 -7.19 9.16 19.33
CA PRO A 118 -7.09 7.82 18.73
C PRO A 118 -7.21 6.72 19.80
N GLY A 119 -8.16 5.80 19.65
CA GLY A 119 -8.34 4.64 20.53
C GLY A 119 -7.17 3.64 20.44
N TRP A 120 -7.15 2.64 21.31
CA TRP A 120 -6.06 1.67 21.33
C TRP A 120 -5.97 0.81 20.06
N ASP A 121 -7.12 0.43 19.47
CA ASP A 121 -7.16 -0.33 18.21
C ASP A 121 -6.36 0.35 17.10
N ILE A 122 -6.64 1.63 16.85
CA ILE A 122 -6.00 2.39 15.78
C ILE A 122 -4.53 2.65 16.08
N ARG A 123 -4.14 2.85 17.34
CA ARG A 123 -2.73 3.03 17.74
C ARG A 123 -1.91 1.76 17.52
N ILE A 124 -2.43 0.62 17.95
CA ILE A 124 -1.75 -0.67 17.78
C ILE A 124 -1.68 -1.01 16.29
N GLY A 125 -2.79 -0.85 15.55
CA GLY A 125 -2.81 -1.04 14.11
C GLY A 125 -1.80 -0.15 13.38
N ALA A 126 -1.76 1.15 13.72
CA ALA A 126 -0.82 2.10 13.14
C ALA A 126 0.63 1.73 13.45
N LEU A 127 0.94 1.28 14.66
CA LEU A 127 2.29 0.81 15.02
C LEU A 127 2.71 -0.37 14.16
N LEU A 128 1.84 -1.38 13.98
CA LEU A 128 2.13 -2.52 13.11
C LEU A 128 2.37 -2.07 11.66
N ALA A 129 1.54 -1.16 11.14
CA ALA A 129 1.71 -0.59 9.82
C ALA A 129 3.04 0.20 9.68
N ILE A 130 3.46 0.95 10.70
CA ILE A 130 4.74 1.69 10.70
C ILE A 130 5.92 0.72 10.67
N ILE A 131 5.89 -0.36 11.45
CA ILE A 131 6.91 -1.43 11.40
C ILE A 131 6.96 -2.03 9.99
N MET A 132 5.80 -2.32 9.41
CA MET A 132 5.72 -2.85 8.06
C MET A 132 6.29 -1.87 7.03
N TRP A 133 5.96 -0.59 7.13
CA TRP A 133 6.48 0.46 6.25
C TRP A 133 8.01 0.57 6.37
N ALA A 134 8.53 0.52 7.59
CA ALA A 134 9.98 0.52 7.84
C ALA A 134 10.65 -0.69 7.20
N ASN A 135 10.04 -1.87 7.28
CA ASN A 135 10.50 -3.05 6.54
C ASN A 135 10.51 -2.79 5.02
N VAL A 136 9.52 -2.11 4.45
CA VAL A 136 9.52 -1.75 3.02
C VAL A 136 10.71 -0.83 2.68
N MET A 137 10.89 0.26 3.44
CA MET A 137 11.88 1.30 3.11
C MET A 137 13.32 0.86 3.37
N PHE A 138 13.56 0.18 4.48
CA PHE A 138 14.91 -0.07 4.99
C PHE A 138 15.40 -1.50 4.77
N ILE A 139 14.51 -2.45 4.51
CA ILE A 139 14.89 -3.85 4.28
C ILE A 139 14.52 -4.31 2.87
N ILE A 140 13.25 -4.27 2.50
CA ILE A 140 12.78 -4.80 1.22
C ILE A 140 13.38 -3.98 0.07
N TRP A 141 13.19 -2.66 0.04
CA TRP A 141 13.62 -1.84 -1.09
C TRP A 141 15.14 -1.86 -1.34
N PRO A 142 16.02 -1.68 -0.32
CA PRO A 142 17.47 -1.72 -0.55
C PRO A 142 17.95 -3.07 -1.09
N ASN A 143 17.37 -4.18 -0.63
CA ASN A 143 17.71 -5.51 -1.12
C ASN A 143 17.12 -5.77 -2.51
N GLN A 144 15.89 -5.33 -2.77
CA GLN A 144 15.27 -5.45 -4.08
C GLN A 144 16.03 -4.69 -5.17
N LYS A 145 16.62 -3.53 -4.86
CA LYS A 145 17.52 -2.82 -5.79
C LYS A 145 18.68 -3.69 -6.27
N LYS A 146 19.26 -4.52 -5.39
CA LYS A 146 20.31 -5.48 -5.78
C LYS A 146 19.74 -6.62 -6.63
N VAL A 147 18.63 -7.22 -6.20
CA VAL A 147 17.96 -8.34 -6.87
C VAL A 147 17.60 -7.99 -8.32
N ILE A 148 17.00 -6.83 -8.53
CA ILE A 148 16.58 -6.39 -9.85
C ILE A 148 17.74 -5.76 -10.65
N GLY A 149 18.93 -5.60 -10.07
CA GLY A 149 20.12 -5.09 -10.78
C GLY A 149 20.18 -3.57 -10.94
N MET A 150 19.49 -2.79 -10.10
CA MET A 150 19.71 -1.34 -9.99
C MET A 150 21.00 -1.00 -9.24
N VAL A 151 21.51 -1.94 -8.45
CA VAL A 151 22.79 -1.85 -7.75
C VAL A 151 23.59 -3.08 -8.14
N GLU A 152 24.85 -2.86 -8.56
CA GLU A 152 25.76 -3.96 -8.86
C GLU A 152 25.97 -4.85 -7.62
N ALA A 153 25.88 -6.15 -7.83
CA ALA A 153 26.02 -7.18 -6.82
C ALA A 153 26.34 -8.50 -7.51
N THR A 154 27.17 -9.31 -6.85
CA THR A 154 27.49 -10.67 -7.28
C THR A 154 26.25 -11.58 -7.24
N ALA A 155 26.33 -12.77 -7.85
CA ALA A 155 25.22 -13.73 -7.84
C ALA A 155 24.82 -14.14 -6.40
N ASP A 156 25.80 -14.40 -5.54
CA ASP A 156 25.58 -14.78 -4.15
C ASP A 156 24.95 -13.64 -3.34
N GLU A 157 25.41 -12.40 -3.55
CA GLU A 157 24.80 -11.24 -2.90
C GLU A 157 23.36 -10.99 -3.35
N LYS A 158 23.04 -11.20 -4.63
CA LYS A 158 21.67 -11.10 -5.15
C LYS A 158 20.78 -12.17 -4.51
N ALA A 159 21.26 -13.40 -4.40
CA ALA A 159 20.52 -14.49 -3.75
C ALA A 159 20.27 -14.18 -2.26
N ALA A 160 21.29 -13.73 -1.53
CA ALA A 160 21.16 -13.34 -0.13
C ALA A 160 20.21 -12.14 0.06
N ALA A 161 20.30 -11.13 -0.80
CA ALA A 161 19.40 -9.97 -0.79
C ALA A 161 17.95 -10.40 -1.06
N GLY A 162 17.72 -11.27 -2.04
CA GLY A 162 16.39 -11.83 -2.33
C GLY A 162 15.77 -12.54 -1.13
N LYS A 163 16.56 -13.39 -0.45
CA LYS A 163 16.11 -14.07 0.77
C LYS A 163 15.75 -13.08 1.87
N LYS A 164 16.58 -12.06 2.11
CA LYS A 164 16.33 -11.03 3.13
C LYS A 164 15.07 -10.21 2.83
N ALA A 165 14.89 -9.79 1.58
CA ALA A 165 13.69 -9.08 1.15
C ALA A 165 12.42 -9.95 1.31
N LEU A 166 12.50 -11.24 0.96
CA LEU A 166 11.38 -12.16 1.09
C LEU A 166 10.99 -12.39 2.56
N MET A 167 11.96 -12.58 3.46
CA MET A 167 11.68 -12.74 4.89
C MET A 167 10.96 -11.50 5.46
N ALA A 168 11.42 -10.30 5.14
CA ALA A 168 10.75 -9.07 5.53
C ALA A 168 9.34 -8.94 4.93
N SER A 169 9.14 -9.36 3.67
CA SER A 169 7.82 -9.38 3.04
C SER A 169 6.84 -10.36 3.71
N ARG A 170 7.33 -11.52 4.16
CA ARG A 170 6.54 -12.48 4.94
C ARG A 170 6.19 -11.97 6.32
N ILE A 171 7.12 -11.30 7.01
CA ILE A 171 6.84 -10.59 8.27
C ILE A 171 5.74 -9.56 8.02
N ASN A 172 5.85 -8.75 6.96
CA ASN A 172 4.79 -7.79 6.63
C ASN A 172 3.44 -8.47 6.37
N THR A 173 3.44 -9.62 5.69
CA THR A 173 2.21 -10.39 5.45
C THR A 173 1.60 -10.85 6.77
N LEU A 174 2.41 -11.42 7.68
CA LEU A 174 1.98 -11.84 9.00
C LEU A 174 1.42 -10.66 9.83
N LEU A 175 2.10 -9.51 9.83
CA LEU A 175 1.67 -8.33 10.58
C LEU A 175 0.44 -7.65 9.97
N SER A 176 0.28 -7.73 8.63
CA SER A 176 -0.84 -7.09 7.94
C SER A 176 -2.20 -7.67 8.35
N ILE A 177 -2.25 -8.95 8.73
CA ILE A 177 -3.49 -9.64 9.12
C ILE A 177 -4.11 -9.02 10.38
N PRO A 178 -3.43 -9.00 11.55
CA PRO A 178 -3.97 -8.34 12.74
C PRO A 178 -4.04 -6.82 12.58
N MET A 179 -3.14 -6.21 11.81
CA MET A 179 -3.20 -4.76 11.53
C MET A 179 -4.52 -4.39 10.85
N LEU A 180 -4.93 -5.10 9.78
CA LEU A 180 -6.19 -4.85 9.08
C LEU A 180 -7.40 -5.06 9.99
N LEU A 181 -7.38 -6.11 10.83
CA LEU A 181 -8.45 -6.35 11.81
C LEU A 181 -8.61 -5.13 12.74
N LEU A 182 -7.51 -4.59 13.26
CA LEU A 182 -7.53 -3.44 14.17
C LEU A 182 -8.01 -2.16 13.48
N MET A 183 -7.63 -1.95 12.21
CA MET A 183 -8.15 -0.83 11.41
C MET A 183 -9.67 -0.88 11.29
N ILE A 184 -10.23 -2.07 11.01
CA ILE A 184 -11.68 -2.30 10.93
C ILE A 184 -12.33 -2.15 12.31
N ALA A 185 -11.76 -2.78 13.35
CA ALA A 185 -12.29 -2.75 14.70
C ALA A 185 -12.49 -1.32 15.20
N SER A 186 -11.53 -0.43 14.93
CA SER A 186 -11.56 0.97 15.38
C SER A 186 -12.83 1.74 14.96
N ALA A 187 -13.41 1.38 13.81
CA ALA A 187 -14.59 2.05 13.24
C ALA A 187 -15.92 1.30 13.50
N HIS A 188 -15.88 0.00 13.81
CA HIS A 188 -17.07 -0.84 13.79
C HIS A 188 -17.43 -1.50 15.13
N PHE A 189 -16.46 -1.98 15.90
CA PHE A 189 -16.76 -2.78 17.10
C PHE A 189 -15.72 -2.70 18.24
N ARG A 190 -14.72 -1.82 18.13
CA ARG A 190 -13.65 -1.49 19.12
C ARG A 190 -13.26 -2.64 20.04
N MET A 191 -12.13 -3.29 19.79
CA MET A 191 -11.68 -4.39 20.65
C MET A 191 -11.07 -3.90 21.96
N PHE A 192 -10.48 -2.71 21.97
CA PHE A 192 -9.82 -2.15 23.14
C PHE A 192 -10.42 -0.80 23.51
N SER A 193 -10.90 -0.66 24.75
CA SER A 193 -11.45 0.57 25.32
C SER A 193 -10.37 1.57 25.70
#